data_AF-A0A672NWE3-F1
#
_entry.id   AF-A0A672NWE3-F1
#
_cell.length_a   1.000
_cell.length_b   1.000
_cell.length_c   1.000
_cell.angle_alpha   90.00
_cell.angle_beta   90.00
_cell.angle_gamma   90.00
#
_symmetry.space_group_name_H-M   'P 1'
#
loop_
_entity.id
_entity.type
_entity.pdbx_description
1 polymer ?
#
loop_
_entity_poly.entity_id
_entity_poly.type
_entity_poly.pdbx_seq_one_letter_code
_entity_poly.pdbx_strand_id
1 'polypeptide(L)'
;MNPPKYDKMEDMAMMTHLNEPSVLFNLKERYAAWMIYTYSGLFCATVNPYKWLPVYDAIVVSGYRGKKRIEAPPHIFSISDNAYQFMLTDRENQSVLITGESGAGKTVNTKRVIQYFATVGAMSGPKKAEAGPGKMQGSLEDQIIAANPLLEAYGNAKTIRNDNSSRFGKFIRIHFGSTGKLAKADIETYLLEKSRVTFQLSAERSYHIFYQLMTGHKPELLEALLITTNPSAFQKPKPAKGKAEAHFSLVHYAGTVDYNISGWLDKNKDPLNDSVVQLYQKSSLKVLAFLYAAAAAAEGTNICISSIPFCFNYVQDTCLYKNLKK
;
A
#
# COMPACT_ATOMS: atom_id res chain seq x y z
N MET A 1 31.76 -24.35 -16.99
CA MET A 1 32.05 -23.37 -15.91
C MET A 1 32.68 -22.16 -16.58
N ASN A 2 32.26 -20.94 -16.24
CA ASN A 2 32.91 -19.74 -16.78
C ASN A 2 34.35 -19.63 -16.23
N PRO A 3 35.34 -19.17 -17.02
CA PRO A 3 36.68 -18.88 -16.53
C PRO A 3 36.68 -17.85 -15.38
N PRO A 4 37.67 -17.87 -14.45
CA PRO A 4 37.72 -16.97 -13.28
C PRO A 4 37.69 -15.47 -13.59
N LYS A 5 38.05 -15.07 -14.82
CA LYS A 5 37.92 -13.69 -15.27
C LYS A 5 36.46 -13.17 -15.25
N TYR A 6 35.48 -14.07 -15.19
CA TYR A 6 34.06 -13.75 -15.08
C TYR A 6 33.52 -13.86 -13.64
N ASP A 7 34.40 -13.93 -12.65
CA ASP A 7 33.99 -13.90 -11.25
C ASP A 7 33.42 -12.52 -10.90
N LYS A 8 32.23 -12.51 -10.28
CA LYS A 8 31.51 -11.30 -9.84
C LYS A 8 31.29 -10.30 -10.98
N MET A 9 31.02 -10.76 -12.20
CA MET A 9 30.74 -9.89 -13.35
C MET A 9 29.59 -8.92 -13.06
N GLU A 10 29.80 -7.67 -13.47
CA GLU A 10 28.80 -6.61 -13.37
C GLU A 10 27.63 -6.82 -14.32
N ASP A 11 27.90 -7.33 -15.53
CA ASP A 11 26.88 -7.71 -16.51
C ASP A 11 27.02 -9.19 -16.88
N MET A 12 26.03 -9.98 -16.49
CA MET A 12 26.01 -11.42 -16.75
C MET A 12 25.82 -11.74 -18.24
N ALA A 13 25.31 -10.82 -19.06
CA ALA A 13 25.20 -11.03 -20.51
C ALA A 13 26.57 -11.10 -21.21
N MET A 14 27.64 -10.65 -20.53
CA MET A 14 29.02 -10.71 -21.03
C MET A 14 29.71 -12.06 -20.72
N MET A 15 29.05 -12.97 -20.01
CA MET A 15 29.59 -14.29 -19.72
C MET A 15 29.61 -15.19 -20.95
N THR A 16 30.66 -16.01 -21.09
CA THR A 16 30.75 -16.97 -22.20
C THR A 16 29.70 -18.08 -22.11
N HIS A 17 29.44 -18.60 -20.91
CA HIS A 17 28.40 -19.57 -20.65
C HIS A 17 27.26 -18.93 -19.88
N LEU A 18 26.14 -18.68 -20.57
CA LEU A 18 24.91 -18.14 -19.99
C LEU A 18 23.93 -19.28 -19.70
N ASN A 19 24.11 -19.95 -18.57
CA ASN A 19 23.22 -21.00 -18.07
C ASN A 19 22.80 -20.71 -16.62
N GLU A 20 21.72 -21.36 -16.15
CA GLU A 20 21.16 -21.13 -14.82
C GLU A 20 22.20 -21.25 -13.69
N PRO A 21 23.09 -22.29 -13.68
CA PRO A 21 24.11 -22.40 -12.63
C PRO A 21 25.10 -21.24 -12.63
N SER A 22 25.50 -20.74 -13.81
CA SER A 22 26.46 -19.63 -13.91
C SER A 22 25.85 -18.31 -13.42
N VAL A 23 24.59 -18.05 -13.78
CA VAL A 23 23.84 -16.88 -13.30
C VAL A 23 23.69 -16.94 -11.77
N LEU A 24 23.25 -18.08 -11.24
CA LEU A 24 23.08 -18.30 -9.81
C LEU A 24 24.40 -18.12 -9.04
N PHE A 25 25.48 -18.70 -9.56
CA PHE A 25 26.80 -18.59 -8.94
C PHE A 25 27.29 -17.14 -8.88
N ASN A 26 27.18 -16.39 -9.98
CA ASN A 26 27.60 -14.99 -10.01
C ASN A 26 26.79 -14.12 -9.03
N LEU A 27 25.47 -14.28 -9.01
CA LEU A 27 24.61 -13.57 -8.08
C LEU A 27 24.95 -13.91 -6.62
N LYS A 28 25.22 -15.18 -6.33
CA LYS A 28 25.61 -15.65 -4.99
C LYS A 28 26.94 -15.03 -4.55
N GLU A 29 27.96 -15.07 -5.40
CA GLU A 29 29.30 -14.53 -5.10
C GLU A 29 29.28 -13.01 -4.92
N ARG A 30 28.52 -12.30 -5.74
CA ARG A 30 28.32 -10.84 -5.59
C ARG A 30 27.57 -10.51 -4.31
N TYR A 31 26.51 -11.25 -4.02
CA TYR A 31 25.74 -11.10 -2.78
C TYR A 31 26.57 -11.36 -1.53
N ALA A 32 27.42 -12.40 -1.55
CA ALA A 32 28.35 -12.70 -0.45
C ALA A 32 29.35 -11.55 -0.20
N ALA A 33 29.66 -10.77 -1.24
CA ALA A 33 30.46 -9.55 -1.16
C ALA A 33 29.63 -8.26 -0.94
N TRP A 34 28.36 -8.38 -0.55
CA TRP A 34 27.41 -7.27 -0.34
C TRP A 34 27.13 -6.40 -1.59
N MET A 35 27.41 -6.91 -2.79
CA MET A 35 27.06 -6.28 -4.06
C MET A 35 25.68 -6.75 -4.51
N ILE A 36 24.65 -6.01 -4.11
CA ILE A 36 23.25 -6.44 -4.26
C ILE A 36 22.68 -6.24 -5.67
N TYR A 37 23.32 -5.41 -6.52
CA TYR A 37 22.89 -5.12 -7.87
C TYR A 37 23.84 -5.76 -8.89
N THR A 38 23.24 -6.35 -9.93
CA THR A 38 23.97 -6.98 -11.04
C THR A 38 23.16 -6.80 -12.32
N TYR A 39 23.79 -6.38 -13.41
CA TYR A 39 23.14 -6.32 -14.71
C TYR A 39 23.02 -7.70 -15.35
N SER A 40 22.01 -7.85 -16.18
CA SER A 40 21.82 -8.98 -17.08
C SER A 40 21.22 -8.45 -18.38
N GLY A 41 22.09 -8.00 -19.29
CA GLY A 41 21.64 -7.36 -20.54
C GLY A 41 20.83 -6.11 -20.24
N LEU A 42 19.54 -6.07 -20.57
CA LEU A 42 18.68 -4.90 -20.28
C LEU A 42 18.21 -4.84 -18.81
N PHE A 43 18.31 -5.95 -18.08
CA PHE A 43 17.78 -6.05 -16.72
C PHE A 43 18.80 -5.61 -15.68
N CYS A 44 18.32 -5.06 -14.57
CA CYS A 44 19.09 -4.86 -13.35
C CYS A 44 18.53 -5.79 -12.27
N ALA A 45 19.19 -6.93 -12.05
CA ALA A 45 18.83 -7.85 -10.98
C ALA A 45 19.24 -7.26 -9.62
N THR A 46 18.39 -7.44 -8.62
CA THR A 46 18.65 -7.03 -7.24
C THR A 46 18.32 -8.15 -6.27
N VAL A 47 19.22 -8.43 -5.32
CA VAL A 47 19.01 -9.43 -4.28
C VAL A 47 18.86 -8.70 -2.94
N ASN A 48 17.73 -8.90 -2.26
CA ASN A 48 17.42 -8.20 -1.01
C ASN A 48 18.45 -8.56 0.09
N PRO A 49 19.24 -7.59 0.61
CA PRO A 49 20.27 -7.85 1.61
C PRO A 49 19.75 -8.12 3.02
N TYR A 50 18.46 -7.85 3.30
CA TYR A 50 17.90 -7.84 4.65
C TYR A 50 18.70 -6.99 5.65
N LYS A 51 19.48 -6.04 5.13
CA LYS A 51 20.39 -5.17 5.88
C LYS A 51 20.44 -3.80 5.22
N TRP A 52 20.54 -2.76 6.05
CA TRP A 52 20.79 -1.40 5.55
C TRP A 52 22.24 -1.29 5.08
N LEU A 53 22.40 -0.99 3.79
CA LEU A 53 23.69 -0.69 3.17
C LEU A 53 23.74 0.81 2.85
N PRO A 54 24.91 1.48 2.98
CA PRO A 54 25.09 2.90 2.69
C PRO A 54 25.17 3.18 1.16
N VAL A 55 24.33 2.50 0.37
CA VAL A 55 24.32 2.59 -1.11
C VAL A 55 23.27 3.58 -1.63
N TYR A 56 22.48 4.18 -0.74
CA TYR A 56 21.39 5.10 -1.08
C TYR A 56 21.64 6.54 -0.62
N ASP A 57 22.84 6.84 -0.13
CA ASP A 57 23.19 8.14 0.41
C ASP A 57 23.31 9.20 -0.71
N ALA A 58 23.18 10.48 -0.35
CA ALA A 58 23.23 11.59 -1.30
C ALA A 58 24.56 11.65 -2.10
N ILE A 59 25.65 11.18 -1.50
CA ILE A 59 26.96 11.06 -2.16
C ILE A 59 26.87 10.07 -3.33
N VAL A 60 26.18 8.94 -3.13
CA VAL A 60 25.98 7.93 -4.17
C VAL A 60 25.09 8.48 -5.28
N VAL A 61 24.00 9.18 -4.94
CA VAL A 61 23.14 9.87 -5.93
C VAL A 61 23.97 10.78 -6.84
N SER A 62 24.82 11.61 -6.23
CA SER A 62 25.73 12.51 -6.96
C SER A 62 26.74 11.75 -7.82
N GLY A 63 27.23 10.62 -7.32
CA GLY A 63 28.18 9.76 -8.02
C GLY A 63 27.62 9.03 -9.24
N TYR A 64 26.30 8.86 -9.35
CA TYR A 64 25.63 8.25 -10.52
C TYR A 64 25.06 9.26 -11.51
N ARG A 65 24.91 10.53 -11.11
CA ARG A 65 24.28 11.57 -11.92
C ARG A 65 25.07 11.83 -13.21
N GLY A 66 24.37 11.82 -14.33
CA GLY A 66 24.93 12.10 -15.66
C GLY A 66 25.92 11.04 -16.15
N LYS A 67 26.02 9.89 -15.47
CA LYS A 67 26.94 8.82 -15.86
C LYS A 67 26.26 7.81 -16.76
N LYS A 68 26.96 7.41 -17.81
CA LYS A 68 26.53 6.28 -18.64
C LYS A 68 26.65 5.00 -17.84
N ARG A 69 25.85 4.00 -18.21
CA ARG A 69 25.83 2.69 -17.56
C ARG A 69 27.21 2.00 -17.47
N ILE A 70 28.12 2.24 -18.42
CA ILE A 70 29.48 1.67 -18.42
C ILE A 70 30.47 2.42 -17.51
N GLU A 71 30.12 3.62 -17.05
CA GLU A 71 30.98 4.50 -16.25
C GLU A 71 30.77 4.33 -14.74
N ALA A 72 29.77 3.52 -14.35
CA ALA A 72 29.42 3.27 -12.96
C ALA A 72 28.95 1.82 -12.77
N PRO A 73 29.21 1.22 -11.59
CA PRO A 73 28.83 -0.16 -11.32
C PRO A 73 27.31 -0.35 -11.33
N PRO A 74 26.81 -1.60 -11.31
CA PRO A 74 25.39 -1.88 -11.31
C PRO A 74 24.67 -1.23 -10.12
N HIS A 75 23.64 -0.44 -10.42
CA HIS A 75 22.84 0.21 -9.38
C HIS A 75 21.49 0.72 -9.91
N ILE A 76 20.49 0.81 -9.03
CA ILE A 76 19.17 1.33 -9.39
C ILE A 76 19.20 2.81 -9.82
N PHE A 77 20.16 3.58 -9.30
CA PHE A 77 20.37 4.98 -9.69
C PHE A 77 20.92 5.11 -11.11
N SER A 78 21.72 4.16 -11.59
CA SER A 78 22.13 4.12 -12.99
C SER A 78 20.91 3.96 -13.90
N ILE A 79 20.01 3.02 -13.59
CA ILE A 79 18.76 2.82 -14.34
C ILE A 79 17.89 4.09 -14.32
N SER A 80 17.81 4.74 -13.15
CA SER A 80 17.00 5.96 -12.98
C SER A 80 17.59 7.14 -13.75
N ASP A 81 18.91 7.37 -13.67
CA ASP A 81 19.58 8.46 -14.36
C ASP A 81 19.56 8.27 -15.88
N ASN A 82 19.84 7.05 -16.37
CA ASN A 82 19.80 6.77 -17.80
C ASN A 82 18.38 6.99 -18.35
N ALA A 83 17.33 6.55 -17.64
CA ALA A 83 15.95 6.86 -18.03
C ALA A 83 15.69 8.37 -18.06
N TYR A 84 16.17 9.13 -17.06
CA TYR A 84 16.02 10.59 -17.06
C TYR A 84 16.77 11.25 -18.23
N GLN A 85 18.00 10.83 -18.52
CA GLN A 85 18.81 11.36 -19.62
C GLN A 85 18.18 11.04 -20.99
N PHE A 86 17.73 9.79 -21.21
CA PHE A 86 17.04 9.40 -22.44
C PHE A 86 15.74 10.15 -22.63
N MET A 87 14.95 10.37 -21.57
CA MET A 87 13.75 11.20 -21.63
C MET A 87 14.05 12.62 -22.13
N LEU A 88 15.15 13.24 -21.68
CA LEU A 88 15.53 14.60 -22.09
C LEU A 88 16.14 14.65 -23.49
N THR A 89 16.94 13.65 -23.84
CA THR A 89 17.68 13.60 -25.11
C THR A 89 16.78 13.18 -26.25
N ASP A 90 16.09 12.05 -26.08
CA ASP A 90 15.29 11.40 -27.13
C ASP A 90 13.88 11.98 -27.19
N ARG A 91 13.47 12.77 -26.18
CA ARG A 91 12.14 13.37 -26.04
C ARG A 91 11.01 12.33 -25.99
N GLU A 92 11.31 11.14 -25.48
CA GLU A 92 10.36 10.05 -25.32
C GLU A 92 10.07 9.74 -23.84
N ASN A 93 8.82 9.38 -23.55
CA ASN A 93 8.40 8.96 -22.22
C ASN A 93 9.08 7.63 -21.84
N GLN A 94 9.52 7.53 -20.59
CA GLN A 94 10.24 6.36 -20.10
C GLN A 94 9.43 5.59 -19.07
N SER A 95 9.70 4.29 -18.93
CA SER A 95 9.09 3.45 -17.92
C SER A 95 10.12 2.56 -17.22
N VAL A 96 9.95 2.38 -15.91
CA VAL A 96 10.78 1.48 -15.09
C VAL A 96 9.88 0.45 -14.46
N LEU A 97 10.02 -0.81 -14.90
CA LEU A 97 9.24 -1.93 -14.39
C LEU A 97 10.02 -2.67 -13.28
N ILE A 98 9.46 -2.71 -12.07
CA ILE A 98 10.08 -3.39 -10.91
C ILE A 98 9.22 -4.60 -10.52
N THR A 99 9.71 -5.80 -10.85
CA THR A 99 9.02 -7.08 -10.60
C THR A 99 9.71 -7.90 -9.51
N GLY A 100 9.06 -8.99 -9.09
CA GLY A 100 9.59 -9.93 -8.10
C GLY A 100 8.53 -10.41 -7.11
N GLU A 101 8.85 -11.45 -6.34
CA GLU A 101 7.94 -12.00 -5.34
C GLU A 101 7.72 -11.07 -4.13
N SER A 102 6.77 -11.43 -3.25
CA SER A 102 6.61 -10.77 -1.96
C SER A 102 7.91 -10.86 -1.15
N GLY A 103 8.40 -9.73 -0.63
CA GLY A 103 9.66 -9.67 0.11
C GLY A 103 10.91 -9.39 -0.75
N ALA A 104 10.81 -9.39 -2.08
CA ALA A 104 11.95 -9.17 -2.98
C ALA A 104 12.54 -7.74 -2.95
N GLY A 105 11.90 -6.79 -2.27
CA GLY A 105 12.39 -5.40 -2.17
C GLY A 105 11.84 -4.43 -3.23
N LYS A 106 10.75 -4.78 -3.94
CA LYS A 106 10.11 -3.91 -4.95
C LYS A 106 9.80 -2.52 -4.41
N THR A 107 9.04 -2.43 -3.31
CA THR A 107 8.60 -1.16 -2.71
C THR A 107 9.77 -0.29 -2.28
N VAL A 108 10.85 -0.89 -1.76
CA VAL A 108 12.07 -0.17 -1.38
C VAL A 108 12.73 0.44 -2.61
N ASN A 109 12.94 -0.35 -3.67
CA ASN A 109 13.53 0.14 -4.91
C ASN A 109 12.67 1.23 -5.57
N THR A 110 11.34 1.07 -5.60
CA THR A 110 10.43 2.11 -6.12
C THR A 110 10.59 3.42 -5.36
N LYS A 111 10.67 3.39 -4.01
CA LYS A 111 10.91 4.60 -3.20
C LYS A 111 12.24 5.26 -3.57
N ARG A 112 13.31 4.48 -3.79
CA ARG A 112 14.62 5.01 -4.17
C ARG A 112 14.64 5.62 -5.56
N VAL A 113 13.95 5.02 -6.53
CA VAL A 113 13.77 5.59 -7.88
C VAL A 113 13.04 6.93 -7.81
N ILE A 114 11.93 7.01 -7.06
CA ILE A 114 11.17 8.26 -6.88
C ILE A 114 12.02 9.33 -6.21
N GLN A 115 12.76 8.98 -5.14
CA GLN A 115 13.66 9.90 -4.45
C GLN A 115 14.77 10.43 -5.36
N TYR A 116 15.30 9.57 -6.23
CA TYR A 116 16.30 9.96 -7.22
C TYR A 116 15.73 11.01 -8.19
N PHE A 117 14.57 10.73 -8.78
CA PHE A 117 13.88 11.65 -9.69
C PHE A 117 13.50 12.98 -9.05
N ALA A 118 13.00 12.94 -7.81
CA ALA A 118 12.72 14.14 -7.03
C ALA A 118 13.99 14.99 -6.84
N THR A 119 15.11 14.37 -6.48
CA THR A 119 16.39 15.07 -6.27
C THR A 119 16.90 15.70 -7.56
N VAL A 120 16.94 14.95 -8.66
CA VAL A 120 17.46 15.45 -9.95
C VAL A 120 16.53 16.49 -10.58
N GLY A 121 15.22 16.30 -10.44
CA GLY A 121 14.19 17.24 -10.94
C GLY A 121 14.09 18.54 -10.14
N ALA A 122 14.42 18.53 -8.84
CA ALA A 122 14.48 19.74 -8.02
C ALA A 122 15.73 20.60 -8.30
N MET A 123 16.83 19.97 -8.72
CA MET A 123 18.10 20.68 -9.00
C MET A 123 18.10 21.44 -10.35
N SER A 124 17.09 21.25 -11.21
CA SER A 124 17.06 21.80 -12.58
C SER A 124 16.47 23.24 -12.67
N GLY A 125 16.52 24.05 -11.60
CA GLY A 125 16.28 25.50 -11.68
C GLY A 125 16.17 26.23 -10.32
N PRO A 126 15.74 27.50 -10.30
CA PRO A 126 15.75 28.31 -9.08
C PRO A 126 14.80 27.73 -8.01
N LYS A 127 15.30 27.59 -6.78
CA LYS A 127 14.51 27.18 -5.61
C LYS A 127 13.38 28.19 -5.40
N LYS A 128 12.12 27.76 -5.47
CA LYS A 128 10.99 28.58 -5.02
C LYS A 128 10.88 28.49 -3.50
N ALA A 129 10.80 29.65 -2.84
CA ALA A 129 10.48 29.77 -1.42
C ALA A 129 9.01 29.39 -1.14
N GLU A 130 8.78 28.88 0.06
CA GLU A 130 7.55 28.25 0.58
C GLU A 130 6.32 29.17 0.65
N ALA A 131 5.16 28.62 0.30
CA ALA A 131 4.00 28.26 1.17
C ALA A 131 3.04 29.42 1.50
N GLY A 132 1.87 29.38 0.85
CA GLY A 132 0.66 30.07 1.30
C GLY A 132 -0.16 29.16 2.22
N PRO A 133 -0.90 29.72 3.20
CA PRO A 133 -1.66 28.94 4.17
C PRO A 133 -2.77 28.14 3.46
N GLY A 134 -2.80 26.82 3.64
CA GLY A 134 -3.85 25.93 3.13
C GLY A 134 -3.41 24.86 2.11
N LYS A 135 -2.16 24.88 1.63
CA LYS A 135 -1.57 23.75 0.89
C LYS A 135 -0.72 22.90 1.83
N MET A 136 -0.73 21.57 1.67
CA MET A 136 0.17 20.65 2.40
C MET A 136 1.58 21.24 2.42
N GLN A 137 2.15 21.40 3.63
CA GLN A 137 3.54 21.84 3.79
C GLN A 137 4.46 20.87 3.04
N GLY A 138 5.38 21.43 2.24
CA GLY A 138 6.39 20.67 1.50
C GLY A 138 6.36 20.89 0.00
N SER A 139 7.51 20.65 -0.62
CA SER A 139 7.68 20.68 -2.07
C SER A 139 6.86 19.58 -2.76
N LEU A 140 6.68 19.66 -4.08
CA LEU A 140 5.94 18.62 -4.82
C LEU A 140 6.64 17.25 -4.67
N GLU A 141 7.96 17.29 -4.61
CA GLU A 141 8.86 16.18 -4.32
C GLU A 141 8.53 15.52 -2.98
N ASP A 142 8.37 16.32 -1.92
CA ASP A 142 8.03 15.83 -0.58
C ASP A 142 6.64 15.20 -0.56
N GLN A 143 5.68 15.79 -1.28
CA GLN A 143 4.31 15.26 -1.36
C GLN A 143 4.25 13.89 -2.04
N ILE A 144 5.04 13.67 -3.10
CA ILE A 144 5.11 12.36 -3.77
C ILE A 144 5.68 11.30 -2.82
N ILE A 145 6.70 11.66 -2.04
CA ILE A 145 7.31 10.74 -1.06
C ILE A 145 6.32 10.47 0.08
N ALA A 146 5.62 11.49 0.57
CA ALA A 146 4.65 11.42 1.66
C ALA A 146 3.36 10.65 1.31
N ALA A 147 3.03 10.50 0.03
CA ALA A 147 1.92 9.65 -0.42
C ALA A 147 2.16 8.17 -0.11
N ASN A 148 3.41 7.70 -0.07
CA ASN A 148 3.71 6.29 0.17
C ASN A 148 3.25 5.80 1.56
N PRO A 149 3.59 6.45 2.69
CA PRO A 149 3.07 6.06 4.01
C PRO A 149 1.54 5.88 4.05
N LEU A 150 0.79 6.76 3.38
CA LEU A 150 -0.66 6.65 3.29
C LEU A 150 -1.09 5.39 2.54
N LEU A 151 -0.52 5.16 1.36
CA LEU A 151 -0.79 3.96 0.56
C LEU A 151 -0.37 2.68 1.28
N GLU A 152 0.70 2.71 2.08
CA GLU A 152 1.11 1.58 2.90
C GLU A 152 0.13 1.32 4.06
N ALA A 153 -0.39 2.36 4.71
CA ALA A 153 -1.38 2.19 5.77
C ALA A 153 -2.64 1.46 5.28
N TYR A 154 -3.16 1.84 4.11
CA TYR A 154 -4.41 1.30 3.56
C TYR A 154 -4.23 0.10 2.63
N GLY A 155 -3.04 -0.10 2.05
CA GLY A 155 -2.81 -1.10 1.00
C GLY A 155 -1.75 -2.15 1.35
N ASN A 156 -1.01 -1.99 2.46
CA ASN A 156 -0.07 -3.00 2.93
C ASN A 156 -0.59 -3.73 4.16
N ALA A 157 -0.12 -4.98 4.29
CA ALA A 157 -0.46 -5.84 5.41
C ALA A 157 0.67 -6.81 5.74
N LYS A 158 0.61 -7.39 6.93
CA LYS A 158 1.50 -8.48 7.36
C LYS A 158 1.06 -9.79 6.70
N THR A 159 1.99 -10.43 6.00
CA THR A 159 1.86 -11.77 5.41
C THR A 159 2.90 -12.70 6.02
N ILE A 160 2.82 -14.01 5.72
CA ILE A 160 3.83 -14.98 6.19
C ILE A 160 5.25 -14.63 5.71
N ARG A 161 5.38 -14.08 4.50
CA ARG A 161 6.69 -13.79 3.87
C ARG A 161 7.23 -12.39 4.15
N ASN A 162 6.37 -11.44 4.51
CA ASN A 162 6.73 -10.03 4.63
C ASN A 162 5.73 -9.30 5.53
N ASP A 163 6.24 -8.60 6.55
CA ASP A 163 5.44 -7.84 7.51
C ASP A 163 4.81 -6.57 6.92
N ASN A 164 5.38 -6.04 5.83
CA ASN A 164 4.86 -4.87 5.11
C ASN A 164 4.65 -5.18 3.63
N SER A 165 3.84 -6.19 3.34
CA SER A 165 3.55 -6.65 1.98
C SER A 165 2.52 -5.77 1.30
N SER A 166 2.86 -5.21 0.13
CA SER A 166 1.88 -4.50 -0.71
C SER A 166 0.89 -5.46 -1.32
N ARG A 167 -0.41 -5.22 -1.07
CA ARG A 167 -1.52 -6.07 -1.53
C ARG A 167 -2.31 -5.41 -2.66
N PHE A 168 -1.62 -4.60 -3.45
CA PHE A 168 -2.12 -3.90 -4.64
C PHE A 168 -0.94 -3.61 -5.57
N GLY A 169 -1.20 -3.51 -6.86
CA GLY A 169 -0.29 -2.96 -7.86
C GLY A 169 -0.35 -1.43 -7.87
N LYS A 170 0.76 -0.78 -8.19
CA LYS A 170 0.84 0.67 -8.31
C LYS A 170 1.59 1.06 -9.57
N PHE A 171 1.05 2.02 -10.31
CA PHE A 171 1.70 2.69 -11.42
C PHE A 171 1.77 4.17 -11.09
N ILE A 172 2.99 4.70 -11.01
CA ILE A 172 3.25 6.07 -10.63
C ILE A 172 3.80 6.77 -11.86
N ARG A 173 3.05 7.72 -12.41
CA ARG A 173 3.56 8.58 -13.50
C ARG A 173 4.14 9.83 -12.88
N ILE A 174 5.39 10.12 -13.22
CA ILE A 174 6.11 11.32 -12.83
C ILE A 174 6.26 12.16 -14.09
N HIS A 175 5.64 13.33 -14.11
CA HIS A 175 5.64 14.24 -15.24
C HIS A 175 6.76 15.25 -15.08
N PHE A 176 7.62 15.33 -16.09
CA PHE A 176 8.67 16.33 -16.17
C PHE A 176 8.32 17.37 -17.24
N GLY A 177 8.62 18.64 -16.96
CA GLY A 177 8.50 19.72 -17.94
C GLY A 177 9.60 19.64 -19.01
N SER A 178 9.50 20.51 -20.02
CA SER A 178 10.46 20.59 -21.13
C SER A 178 11.91 20.85 -20.70
N THR A 179 12.10 21.48 -19.54
CA THR A 179 13.40 21.78 -18.91
C THR A 179 13.90 20.68 -17.97
N GLY A 180 13.20 19.53 -17.90
CA GLY A 180 13.55 18.41 -17.01
C GLY A 180 13.17 18.59 -15.53
N LYS A 181 12.43 19.64 -15.19
CA LYS A 181 11.91 19.84 -13.83
C LYS A 181 10.71 18.97 -13.55
N LEU A 182 10.55 18.54 -12.30
CA LEU A 182 9.34 17.88 -11.86
C LEU A 182 8.14 18.83 -11.97
N ALA A 183 7.08 18.39 -12.65
CA ALA A 183 5.88 19.19 -12.91
C ALA A 183 4.65 18.67 -12.16
N LYS A 184 4.43 17.34 -12.17
CA LYS A 184 3.28 16.68 -11.54
C LYS A 184 3.62 15.21 -11.28
N ALA A 185 2.90 14.57 -10.37
CA ALA A 185 2.82 13.12 -10.33
C ALA A 185 1.36 12.66 -10.21
N ASP A 186 1.12 11.43 -10.65
CA ASP A 186 -0.14 10.73 -10.43
C ASP A 186 0.12 9.26 -10.12
N ILE A 187 -0.84 8.64 -9.42
CA ILE A 187 -0.74 7.27 -8.95
C ILE A 187 -2.02 6.55 -9.34
N GLU A 188 -1.88 5.51 -10.16
CA GLU A 188 -2.92 4.54 -10.46
C GLU A 188 -2.68 3.27 -9.65
N THR A 189 -3.74 2.75 -9.04
CA THR A 189 -3.69 1.53 -8.23
C THR A 189 -4.48 0.41 -8.89
N TYR A 190 -3.97 -0.80 -8.87
CA TYR A 190 -4.59 -1.97 -9.48
C TYR A 190 -4.74 -3.11 -8.48
N LEU A 191 -5.80 -3.91 -8.64
CA LEU A 191 -5.95 -5.21 -8.00
C LEU A 191 -5.67 -5.21 -6.49
N LEU A 192 -6.32 -4.31 -5.75
CA LEU A 192 -6.33 -4.37 -4.29
C LEU A 192 -6.95 -5.69 -3.83
N GLU A 193 -6.29 -6.40 -2.92
CA GLU A 193 -6.79 -7.64 -2.30
C GLU A 193 -7.97 -7.37 -1.35
N LYS A 194 -9.14 -7.03 -1.91
CA LYS A 194 -10.34 -6.64 -1.16
C LYS A 194 -10.76 -7.66 -0.09
N SER A 195 -10.54 -8.95 -0.34
CA SER A 195 -10.85 -10.02 0.62
C SER A 195 -10.11 -9.87 1.95
N ARG A 196 -8.94 -9.21 1.98
CA ARG A 196 -8.17 -9.00 3.21
C ARG A 196 -8.89 -8.17 4.26
N VAL A 197 -9.85 -7.34 3.85
CA VAL A 197 -10.66 -6.55 4.80
C VAL A 197 -11.46 -7.47 5.72
N THR A 198 -12.05 -8.55 5.19
CA THR A 198 -12.97 -9.42 5.92
C THR A 198 -12.38 -10.77 6.30
N PHE A 199 -11.29 -11.19 5.66
CA PHE A 199 -10.68 -12.49 5.86
C PHE A 199 -9.16 -12.41 5.93
N GLN A 200 -8.57 -13.14 6.88
CA GLN A 200 -7.13 -13.29 7.01
C GLN A 200 -6.80 -14.76 7.33
N LEU A 201 -5.71 -15.27 6.77
CA LEU A 201 -5.17 -16.58 7.14
C LEU A 201 -4.56 -16.53 8.55
N SER A 202 -4.42 -17.72 9.15
CA SER A 202 -3.68 -17.85 10.41
C SER A 202 -2.25 -17.29 10.24
N ALA A 203 -1.81 -16.49 11.22
CA ALA A 203 -0.55 -15.74 11.23
C ALA A 203 -0.41 -14.53 10.27
N GLU A 204 -1.44 -14.20 9.48
CA GLU A 204 -1.52 -12.94 8.72
C GLU A 204 -2.34 -11.87 9.46
N ARG A 205 -2.27 -10.63 8.98
CA ARG A 205 -3.08 -9.51 9.48
C ARG A 205 -3.85 -8.81 8.35
N SER A 206 -4.85 -8.02 8.74
CA SER A 206 -5.53 -7.08 7.84
C SER A 206 -4.61 -5.89 7.52
N TYR A 207 -5.14 -4.88 6.82
CA TYR A 207 -4.39 -3.66 6.51
C TYR A 207 -3.93 -2.91 7.76
N HIS A 208 -2.76 -2.28 7.68
CA HIS A 208 -2.13 -1.62 8.83
C HIS A 208 -3.00 -0.56 9.48
N ILE A 209 -3.80 0.16 8.69
CA ILE A 209 -4.65 1.26 9.16
C ILE A 209 -5.58 0.83 10.31
N PHE A 210 -6.14 -0.37 10.27
CA PHE A 210 -7.03 -0.86 11.33
C PHE A 210 -6.29 -0.96 12.67
N TYR A 211 -5.08 -1.49 12.65
CA TYR A 211 -4.26 -1.62 13.86
C TYR A 211 -3.70 -0.25 14.30
N GLN A 212 -3.34 0.62 13.37
CA GLN A 212 -2.86 1.97 13.66
C GLN A 212 -3.93 2.80 14.38
N LEU A 213 -5.18 2.74 13.93
CA LEU A 213 -6.31 3.42 14.59
C LEU A 213 -6.53 2.91 16.02
N MET A 214 -6.34 1.62 16.26
CA MET A 214 -6.53 0.99 17.58
C MET A 214 -5.34 1.19 18.53
N THR A 215 -4.21 1.78 18.10
CA THR A 215 -3.07 2.03 18.99
C THR A 215 -3.37 3.05 20.09
N GLY A 216 -4.36 3.92 19.90
CA GLY A 216 -4.65 5.03 20.80
C GLY A 216 -3.62 6.16 20.76
N HIS A 217 -2.75 6.21 19.74
CA HIS A 217 -1.82 7.33 19.55
C HIS A 217 -2.54 8.68 19.32
N LYS A 218 -3.77 8.61 18.81
CA LYS A 218 -4.72 9.71 18.68
C LYS A 218 -6.04 9.35 19.40
N PRO A 219 -6.14 9.59 20.72
CA PRO A 219 -7.31 9.18 21.51
C PRO A 219 -8.62 9.75 21.00
N GLU A 220 -8.60 10.94 20.41
CA GLU A 220 -9.77 11.59 19.81
C GLU A 220 -10.40 10.75 18.69
N LEU A 221 -9.61 9.94 17.98
CA LEU A 221 -10.12 9.04 16.95
C LEU A 221 -10.79 7.81 17.57
N LEU A 222 -10.37 7.35 18.74
CA LEU A 222 -11.01 6.23 19.42
C LEU A 222 -12.43 6.60 19.85
N GLU A 223 -12.59 7.79 20.43
CA GLU A 223 -13.88 8.33 20.84
C GLU A 223 -14.77 8.64 19.63
N ALA A 224 -14.25 9.33 18.63
CA ALA A 224 -15.02 9.70 17.44
C ALA A 224 -15.48 8.48 16.61
N LEU A 225 -14.67 7.42 16.56
CA LEU A 225 -14.99 6.19 15.83
C LEU A 225 -15.62 5.11 16.71
N LEU A 226 -15.77 5.35 18.01
CA LEU A 226 -16.28 4.39 19.00
C LEU A 226 -15.53 3.05 18.98
N ILE A 227 -14.21 3.10 18.82
CA ILE A 227 -13.33 1.92 18.76
C ILE A 227 -12.49 1.78 20.03
N THR A 228 -12.24 0.53 20.43
CA THR A 228 -11.41 0.21 21.59
C THR A 228 -9.96 -0.05 21.19
N THR A 229 -9.03 0.17 22.11
CA THR A 229 -7.63 -0.22 21.95
C THR A 229 -7.40 -1.72 22.13
N ASN A 230 -8.42 -2.48 22.58
CA ASN A 230 -8.30 -3.92 22.77
C ASN A 230 -8.42 -4.66 21.42
N PRO A 231 -7.32 -5.23 20.88
CA PRO A 231 -7.36 -5.98 19.61
C PRO A 231 -8.15 -7.29 19.72
N SER A 232 -8.42 -7.76 20.95
CA SER A 232 -9.16 -8.99 21.25
C SER A 232 -10.64 -8.74 21.53
N ALA A 233 -11.17 -7.57 21.15
CA ALA A 233 -12.59 -7.27 21.31
C ALA A 233 -13.46 -8.22 20.50
N PHE A 234 -12.98 -8.75 19.37
CA PHE A 234 -13.66 -9.79 18.60
C PHE A 234 -13.07 -11.16 18.94
N GLN A 235 -13.90 -12.06 19.48
CA GLN A 235 -13.50 -13.41 19.85
C GLN A 235 -14.32 -14.46 19.09
N LYS A 236 -13.76 -15.66 18.95
CA LYS A 236 -14.57 -16.83 18.60
C LYS A 236 -15.47 -17.18 19.80
N PRO A 237 -16.78 -17.37 19.60
CA PRO A 237 -17.67 -17.77 20.68
C PRO A 237 -17.22 -19.09 21.29
N LYS A 238 -17.24 -19.17 22.62
CA LYS A 238 -17.02 -20.42 23.32
C LYS A 238 -18.31 -21.25 23.23
N PRO A 239 -18.31 -22.44 22.61
CA PRO A 239 -19.50 -23.27 22.52
C PRO A 239 -19.97 -23.63 23.94
N ALA A 240 -21.16 -23.18 24.32
CA ALA A 240 -21.79 -23.52 25.59
C ALA A 240 -22.99 -24.43 25.34
N LYS A 241 -23.09 -25.53 26.08
CA LYS A 241 -24.16 -26.52 25.93
C LYS A 241 -25.52 -25.86 26.17
N GLY A 242 -26.39 -25.87 25.16
CA GLY A 242 -27.74 -25.28 25.23
C GLY A 242 -27.86 -23.81 24.78
N LYS A 243 -26.77 -23.15 24.34
CA LYS A 243 -26.85 -21.82 23.70
C LYS A 243 -26.93 -21.94 22.18
N ALA A 244 -27.62 -21.00 21.54
CA ALA A 244 -27.66 -20.89 20.09
C ALA A 244 -26.23 -20.68 19.53
N GLU A 245 -25.95 -21.28 18.38
CA GLU A 245 -24.67 -21.11 17.69
C GLU A 245 -24.45 -19.61 17.41
N ALA A 246 -23.35 -19.08 17.93
CA ALA A 246 -22.92 -17.71 17.68
C ALA A 246 -21.79 -17.73 16.64
N HIS A 247 -21.75 -16.68 15.83
CA HIS A 247 -20.78 -16.56 14.76
C HIS A 247 -19.55 -15.75 15.18
N PHE A 248 -19.73 -14.76 16.06
CA PHE A 248 -18.64 -13.98 16.67
C PHE A 248 -19.07 -13.47 18.06
N SER A 249 -18.11 -13.17 18.92
CA SER A 249 -18.34 -12.56 20.22
C SER A 249 -17.66 -11.20 20.28
N LEU A 250 -18.29 -10.23 20.94
CA LEU A 250 -17.73 -8.92 21.21
C LEU A 250 -17.50 -8.73 22.71
N VAL A 251 -16.27 -8.46 23.12
CA VAL A 251 -15.92 -8.10 24.49
C VAL A 251 -16.22 -6.62 24.68
N HIS A 252 -17.33 -6.34 25.36
CA HIS A 252 -17.75 -5.01 25.75
C HIS A 252 -17.35 -4.73 27.20
N TYR A 253 -17.47 -3.47 27.64
CA TYR A 253 -17.07 -3.05 28.98
C TYR A 253 -17.84 -3.74 30.12
N ALA A 254 -18.99 -4.35 29.83
CA ALA A 254 -19.86 -5.03 30.80
C ALA A 254 -19.89 -6.56 30.62
N GLY A 255 -19.07 -7.15 29.75
CA GLY A 255 -19.05 -8.60 29.50
C GLY A 255 -18.67 -9.00 28.08
N THR A 256 -18.84 -10.27 27.76
CA THR A 256 -18.72 -10.79 26.39
C THR A 256 -20.12 -11.07 25.85
N VAL A 257 -20.47 -10.48 24.71
CA VAL A 257 -21.76 -10.69 24.03
C VAL A 257 -21.53 -11.51 22.77
N ASP A 258 -22.29 -12.60 22.65
CA ASP A 258 -22.27 -13.48 21.49
C ASP A 258 -23.30 -13.03 20.45
N TYR A 259 -22.86 -12.85 19.20
CA TYR A 259 -23.68 -12.40 18.08
C TYR A 259 -23.93 -13.52 17.09
N ASN A 260 -25.17 -13.64 16.63
CA ASN A 260 -25.58 -14.57 15.59
C ASN A 260 -26.08 -13.80 14.36
N ILE A 261 -25.50 -14.08 13.20
CA ILE A 261 -25.87 -13.45 11.92
C ILE A 261 -27.01 -14.19 11.19
N SER A 262 -27.49 -15.32 11.71
CA SER A 262 -28.62 -16.07 11.15
C SER A 262 -29.94 -15.29 11.28
N GLY A 263 -30.57 -15.05 10.13
CA GLY A 263 -31.78 -14.23 10.04
C GLY A 263 -31.55 -12.75 10.36
N TRP A 264 -30.29 -12.27 10.33
CA TRP A 264 -29.96 -10.88 10.68
C TRP A 264 -30.75 -9.88 9.85
N LEU A 265 -30.91 -10.12 8.55
CA LEU A 265 -31.61 -9.20 7.65
C LEU A 265 -33.11 -9.14 8.00
N ASP A 266 -33.74 -10.26 8.33
CA ASP A 266 -35.16 -10.30 8.67
C ASP A 266 -35.44 -9.71 10.06
N LYS A 267 -34.51 -9.87 11.00
CA LYS A 267 -34.56 -9.26 12.35
C LYS A 267 -34.28 -7.76 12.37
N ASN A 268 -33.67 -7.20 11.31
CA ASN A 268 -33.38 -5.78 11.19
C ASN A 268 -34.34 -5.04 10.24
N LYS A 269 -35.48 -5.66 9.92
CA LYS A 269 -36.64 -5.01 9.28
C LYS A 269 -37.51 -4.23 10.26
N ASP A 270 -37.10 -4.14 11.53
CA ASP A 270 -37.82 -3.31 12.48
C ASP A 270 -37.74 -1.83 12.07
N PRO A 271 -38.87 -1.11 12.11
CA PRO A 271 -38.90 0.31 11.84
C PRO A 271 -38.06 1.05 12.89
N LEU A 272 -37.19 1.93 12.43
CA LEU A 272 -36.41 2.81 13.28
C LEU A 272 -37.34 3.75 14.03
N ASN A 273 -37.01 4.04 15.29
CA ASN A 273 -37.77 5.01 16.09
C ASN A 273 -37.69 6.40 15.45
N ASP A 274 -38.83 7.03 15.19
CA ASP A 274 -38.93 8.34 14.53
C ASP A 274 -38.13 9.44 15.23
N SER A 275 -38.06 9.40 16.57
CA SER A 275 -37.29 10.38 17.35
C SER A 275 -35.79 10.27 17.08
N VAL A 276 -35.31 9.04 16.87
CA VAL A 276 -33.90 8.74 16.57
C VAL A 276 -33.56 9.17 15.14
N VAL A 277 -34.46 8.94 14.20
CA VAL A 277 -34.33 9.40 12.81
C VAL A 277 -34.23 10.93 12.76
N GLN A 278 -35.15 11.64 13.41
CA GLN A 278 -35.15 13.11 13.46
C GLN A 278 -33.90 13.68 14.12
N LEU A 279 -33.39 13.02 15.17
CA LEU A 279 -32.15 13.42 15.84
C LEU A 279 -30.95 13.31 14.89
N TYR A 280 -30.80 12.18 14.17
CA TYR A 280 -29.67 11.97 13.29
C TYR A 280 -29.72 12.80 12.00
N GLN A 281 -30.91 13.15 11.50
CA GLN A 281 -31.08 14.13 10.43
C GLN A 281 -30.56 15.52 10.80
N LYS A 282 -30.68 15.90 12.07
CA LYS A 282 -30.20 17.18 12.61
C LYS A 282 -28.78 17.09 13.18
N SER A 283 -28.10 15.96 13.01
CA SER A 283 -26.75 15.77 13.51
C SER A 283 -25.77 16.75 12.85
N SER A 284 -24.83 17.30 13.63
CA SER A 284 -23.72 18.11 13.13
C SER A 284 -22.68 17.29 12.34
N LEU A 285 -22.71 15.96 12.48
CA LEU A 285 -21.93 15.01 11.68
C LEU A 285 -22.58 14.81 10.32
N LYS A 286 -21.97 15.40 9.28
CA LYS A 286 -22.50 15.37 7.89
C LYS A 286 -22.80 13.96 7.37
N VAL A 287 -22.04 12.96 7.82
CA VAL A 287 -22.26 11.56 7.46
C VAL A 287 -23.59 11.05 8.03
N LEU A 288 -23.89 11.32 9.31
CA LEU A 288 -25.13 10.88 9.95
C LEU A 288 -26.35 11.63 9.36
N ALA A 289 -26.22 12.93 9.14
CA ALA A 289 -27.27 13.72 8.49
C ALA A 289 -27.58 13.19 7.07
N PHE A 290 -26.54 12.88 6.28
CA PHE A 290 -26.69 12.34 4.93
C PHE A 290 -27.33 10.94 4.92
N LEU A 291 -26.91 10.05 5.83
CA LEU A 291 -27.43 8.68 5.89
C LEU A 291 -28.92 8.59 6.24
N TYR A 292 -29.43 9.59 6.97
CA TYR A 292 -30.82 9.64 7.42
C TYR A 292 -31.66 10.69 6.66
N ALA A 293 -31.10 11.36 5.65
CA ALA A 293 -31.79 12.38 4.84
C ALA A 293 -32.87 11.78 3.90
N ALA A 294 -32.70 10.53 3.45
CA ALA A 294 -33.59 9.86 2.50
C ALA A 294 -35.02 9.60 3.05
N ALA A 295 -35.20 9.69 4.37
CA ALA A 295 -36.50 9.56 5.03
C ALA A 295 -37.55 10.57 4.58
N ALA A 296 -37.11 11.80 4.27
CA ALA A 296 -38.02 12.91 3.99
C ALA A 296 -38.64 12.85 2.59
N ALA A 297 -38.07 12.03 1.69
CA ALA A 297 -38.49 11.93 0.30
C ALA A 297 -39.43 10.74 0.02
N ALA A 298 -39.61 9.83 0.97
CA ALA A 298 -40.44 8.64 0.82
C ALA A 298 -41.63 8.72 1.78
N GLU A 299 -42.68 9.45 1.40
CA GLU A 299 -43.95 9.45 2.14
C GLU A 299 -44.49 8.00 2.20
N GLY A 300 -44.55 7.44 3.41
CA GLY A 300 -45.25 6.19 3.69
C GLY A 300 -44.40 4.92 3.85
N THR A 301 -43.07 4.98 3.85
CA THR A 301 -42.23 3.81 4.19
C THR A 301 -41.41 4.07 5.45
N ASN A 302 -41.70 3.31 6.51
CA ASN A 302 -40.89 3.34 7.73
C ASN A 302 -39.44 2.95 7.40
N ILE A 303 -38.47 3.75 7.84
CA ILE A 303 -37.05 3.45 7.61
C ILE A 303 -36.68 2.27 8.48
N CYS A 304 -36.18 1.20 7.88
CA CYS A 304 -35.58 0.10 8.60
C CYS A 304 -34.05 0.27 8.59
N ILE A 305 -33.34 -0.39 9.51
CA ILE A 305 -31.87 -0.47 9.46
C ILE A 305 -31.39 -0.99 8.09
N SER A 306 -32.20 -1.85 7.45
CA SER A 306 -31.99 -2.36 6.09
C SER A 306 -32.07 -1.34 4.97
N SER A 307 -32.68 -0.18 5.22
CA SER A 307 -32.88 0.89 4.24
C SER A 307 -31.72 1.89 4.19
N ILE A 308 -30.77 1.82 5.13
CA ILE A 308 -29.66 2.77 5.23
C ILE A 308 -28.55 2.37 4.23
N PRO A 309 -28.19 3.23 3.24
CA PRO A 309 -27.33 2.87 2.10
C PRO A 309 -25.95 2.31 2.45
N PHE A 310 -25.45 2.60 3.65
CA PHE A 310 -24.10 2.21 4.09
C PHE A 310 -24.06 0.86 4.82
N CYS A 311 -25.19 0.40 5.40
CA CYS A 311 -25.21 -0.85 6.16
C CYS A 311 -25.31 -2.10 5.27
N PHE A 312 -25.82 -1.99 4.03
CA PHE A 312 -26.26 -3.16 3.26
C PHE A 312 -25.48 -3.49 2.00
N ASN A 313 -24.85 -2.52 1.33
CA ASN A 313 -24.06 -2.80 0.12
C ASN A 313 -22.78 -3.62 0.39
N TYR A 314 -22.40 -3.81 1.66
CA TYR A 314 -21.23 -4.63 2.01
C TYR A 314 -21.58 -6.07 2.43
N VAL A 315 -22.81 -6.32 2.89
CA VAL A 315 -23.25 -7.62 3.45
C VAL A 315 -23.88 -8.52 2.38
N GLN A 316 -24.64 -7.96 1.42
CA GLN A 316 -25.23 -8.77 0.34
C GLN A 316 -24.15 -9.39 -0.58
N ASP A 317 -23.09 -8.64 -0.90
CA ASP A 317 -22.01 -9.13 -1.77
C ASP A 317 -21.13 -10.18 -1.10
N THR A 318 -21.01 -10.18 0.24
CA THR A 318 -20.25 -11.22 0.97
C THR A 318 -21.05 -12.51 1.18
N CYS A 319 -22.39 -12.44 1.24
CA CYS A 319 -23.23 -13.63 1.38
C CYS A 319 -23.45 -14.38 0.06
N LEU A 320 -23.55 -13.69 -1.08
CA LEU A 320 -23.68 -14.33 -2.39
C LEU A 320 -22.44 -15.16 -2.77
N TYR A 321 -21.24 -14.77 -2.33
CA TYR A 321 -20.01 -15.51 -2.65
C TYR A 321 -19.83 -16.82 -1.86
N LYS A 322 -20.58 -17.03 -0.76
CA LYS A 322 -20.50 -18.28 0.02
C LYS A 322 -21.38 -19.43 -0.52
N ASN A 323 -22.29 -19.16 -1.46
CA ASN A 323 -23.21 -20.18 -2.00
C ASN A 323 -22.86 -20.70 -3.41
N LEU A 324 -21.68 -20.38 -3.96
CA LEU A 324 -21.22 -20.87 -5.27
C LEU A 324 -20.06 -21.87 -5.22
N LYS A 325 -19.84 -22.52 -4.08
CA LYS A 325 -18.98 -23.72 -4.00
C LYS A 325 -19.68 -24.82 -3.21
N LYS A 326 -20.63 -25.48 -3.88
CA LYS A 326 -20.78 -26.94 -3.81
C LYS A 326 -20.10 -27.52 -5.03
#